data_AF-A0A164HK75-F1
#
_entry.id   AF-A0A164HK75-F1
#
_cell.length_a   1.000
_cell.length_b   1.000
_cell.length_c   1.000
_cell.angle_alpha   90.00
_cell.angle_beta   90.00
_cell.angle_gamma   90.00
#
_symmetry.space_group_name_H-M   'P 1'
#
loop_
_entity.id
_entity.type
_entity.pdbx_description
1 polymer ?
#
loop_
_entity_poly.entity_id
_entity_poly.type
_entity_poly.pdbx_seq_one_letter_code
_entity_poly.pdbx_strand_id
1 'polypeptide(L)'
;MLEWTVDYEKRMNDLEQAYIENYNSIKERLAQNVVQLHEYSLHDSVVKSVERRSEDTLIITLDCSGTFSEFDKLQVTFTGVTKCSIPENFEGAWWLCHEIDLAEDGFELGVLFDCPFREVTICAADVLLEKM
;
A
#
# COMPACT_ATOMS: atom_id res chain seq x y z
N MET A 1 14.34 -21.50 -23.25
CA MET A 1 13.26 -20.50 -23.17
C MET A 1 12.09 -21.06 -22.36
N LEU A 2 11.55 -22.25 -22.70
CA LEU A 2 10.48 -22.89 -21.91
C LEU A 2 10.86 -23.12 -20.42
N GLU A 3 12.04 -23.66 -20.15
CA GLU A 3 12.47 -23.95 -18.77
C GLU A 3 12.64 -22.69 -17.91
N TRP A 4 13.07 -21.57 -18.51
CA TRP A 4 13.21 -20.29 -17.81
C TRP A 4 11.85 -19.69 -17.44
N THR A 5 10.87 -19.80 -18.34
CA THR A 5 9.49 -19.36 -18.08
C THR A 5 8.85 -20.17 -16.96
N VAL A 6 8.98 -21.50 -16.98
CA VAL A 6 8.41 -22.38 -15.94
C VAL A 6 9.05 -22.13 -14.57
N ASP A 7 10.38 -22.00 -14.52
CA ASP A 7 11.08 -21.67 -13.27
C ASP A 7 10.67 -20.29 -12.73
N TYR A 8 10.57 -19.29 -13.61
CA TYR A 8 10.13 -17.95 -13.24
C TYR A 8 8.70 -17.94 -12.70
N GLU A 9 7.75 -18.56 -13.40
CA GLU A 9 6.35 -18.66 -12.98
C GLU A 9 6.24 -19.37 -11.63
N LYS A 10 6.99 -20.47 -11.44
CA LYS A 10 7.02 -21.17 -10.16
C LYS A 10 7.52 -20.26 -9.04
N ARG A 11 8.63 -19.55 -9.24
CA ARG A 11 9.18 -18.64 -8.22
C ARG A 11 8.21 -17.51 -7.89
N MET A 12 7.51 -16.96 -8.89
CA MET A 12 6.51 -15.93 -8.65
C MET A 12 5.32 -16.45 -7.84
N ASN A 13 4.81 -17.64 -8.17
CA ASN A 13 3.73 -18.27 -7.41
C ASN A 13 4.16 -18.60 -5.96
N ASP A 14 5.39 -19.10 -5.77
CA ASP A 14 5.92 -19.41 -4.45
C ASP A 14 6.01 -18.13 -3.58
N LEU A 15 6.39 -16.99 -4.18
CA LEU A 15 6.45 -15.68 -3.50
C LEU A 15 5.06 -15.14 -3.16
N GLU A 16 4.13 -15.17 -4.11
CA GLU A 16 2.74 -14.73 -3.90
C GLU A 16 2.07 -15.55 -2.78
N GLN A 17 2.23 -16.87 -2.82
CA GLN A 17 1.69 -17.76 -1.80
C GLN A 17 2.30 -17.48 -0.42
N ALA A 18 3.61 -17.26 -0.34
CA ALA A 18 4.27 -16.92 0.92
C ALA A 18 3.75 -15.60 1.51
N TYR A 19 3.53 -14.57 0.68
CA TYR A 19 2.91 -13.31 1.11
C TYR A 19 1.48 -13.53 1.62
N ILE A 20 0.65 -14.24 0.86
CA ILE A 20 -0.74 -14.54 1.25
C ILE A 20 -0.79 -15.29 2.59
N GLU A 21 0.07 -16.28 2.78
CA GLU A 21 0.17 -17.03 4.03
C GLU A 21 0.60 -16.13 5.20
N ASN A 22 1.61 -15.28 4.98
CA ASN A 22 2.06 -14.32 5.99
C ASN A 22 0.93 -13.36 6.37
N TYR A 23 0.32 -12.69 5.38
CA TYR A 23 -0.76 -11.74 5.59
C TYR A 23 -1.93 -12.37 6.34
N ASN A 24 -2.37 -13.57 5.95
CA ASN A 24 -3.44 -14.27 6.65
C ASN A 24 -3.09 -14.61 8.10
N SER A 25 -1.81 -14.90 8.39
CA SER A 25 -1.35 -15.18 9.76
C SER A 25 -1.29 -13.94 10.66
N ILE A 26 -1.18 -12.74 10.07
CA ILE A 26 -1.11 -11.47 10.80
C ILE A 26 -2.43 -10.69 10.79
N LYS A 27 -3.35 -10.98 9.86
CA LYS A 27 -4.59 -10.22 9.61
C LYS A 27 -5.39 -9.92 10.88
N GLU A 28 -5.55 -10.89 11.76
CA GLU A 28 -6.33 -10.75 13.00
C GLU A 28 -5.67 -9.83 14.05
N ARG A 29 -4.38 -9.54 13.90
CA ARG A 29 -3.60 -8.66 14.79
C ARG A 29 -3.50 -7.23 14.25
N LEU A 30 -3.86 -7.00 12.99
CA LEU A 30 -3.88 -5.68 12.38
C LEU A 30 -5.15 -4.91 12.82
N ALA A 31 -5.05 -3.59 12.87
CA ALA A 31 -6.21 -2.74 13.04
C ALA A 31 -7.18 -2.92 11.86
N GLN A 32 -8.49 -2.80 12.12
CA GLN A 32 -9.51 -3.03 11.10
C GLN A 32 -9.35 -2.13 9.88
N ASN A 33 -8.91 -0.88 10.06
CA ASN A 33 -8.69 0.04 8.96
C ASN A 33 -7.49 -0.36 8.10
N VAL A 34 -6.46 -0.96 8.69
CA VAL A 34 -5.29 -1.48 7.96
C VAL A 34 -5.70 -2.69 7.11
N VAL A 35 -6.52 -3.58 7.67
CA VAL A 35 -7.12 -4.69 6.92
C VAL A 35 -7.97 -4.16 5.76
N GLN A 36 -8.77 -3.13 6.00
CA GLN A 36 -9.60 -2.51 4.98
C GLN A 36 -8.77 -1.84 3.87
N LEU A 37 -7.64 -1.21 4.21
CA LEU A 37 -6.72 -0.63 3.23
C LEU A 37 -6.23 -1.71 2.25
N HIS A 38 -5.87 -2.89 2.76
CA HIS A 38 -5.48 -4.02 1.92
C HIS A 38 -6.63 -4.50 1.03
N GLU A 39 -7.83 -4.64 1.60
CA GLU A 39 -9.01 -5.12 0.87
C GLU A 39 -9.49 -4.16 -0.23
N TYR A 40 -9.19 -2.86 -0.12
CA TYR A 40 -9.49 -1.89 -1.17
C TYR A 40 -8.67 -2.11 -2.43
N SER A 41 -7.56 -2.86 -2.37
CA SER A 41 -6.78 -3.25 -3.55
C SER A 41 -6.55 -2.06 -4.49
N LEU A 42 -5.85 -1.03 -3.98
CA LEU A 42 -5.63 0.27 -4.64
C LEU A 42 -4.76 0.21 -5.92
N HIS A 43 -4.62 -0.97 -6.54
CA HIS A 43 -3.99 -1.13 -7.85
C HIS A 43 -4.64 -0.19 -8.86
N ASP A 44 -3.82 0.51 -9.65
CA ASP A 44 -4.20 1.55 -10.62
C ASP A 44 -4.74 2.86 -10.01
N SER A 45 -4.74 3.02 -8.68
CA SER A 45 -4.99 4.33 -8.08
C SER A 45 -3.85 5.30 -8.42
N VAL A 46 -4.20 6.56 -8.71
CA VAL A 46 -3.22 7.62 -9.03
C VAL A 46 -3.07 8.56 -7.85
N VAL A 47 -1.85 8.81 -7.42
CA VAL A 47 -1.53 9.79 -6.37
C VAL A 47 -1.87 11.19 -6.87
N LYS A 48 -2.78 11.87 -6.15
CA LYS A 48 -3.17 13.26 -6.41
C LYS A 48 -2.43 14.25 -5.53
N SER A 49 -2.22 13.92 -4.27
CA SER A 49 -1.41 14.71 -3.36
C SER A 49 -0.78 13.85 -2.29
N VAL A 50 0.35 14.33 -1.76
CA VAL A 50 1.00 13.81 -0.57
C VAL A 50 1.22 15.00 0.35
N GLU A 51 0.63 14.96 1.55
CA GLU A 51 0.65 16.07 2.50
C GLU A 51 1.12 15.58 3.86
N ARG A 52 2.23 16.12 4.34
CA ARG A 52 2.68 15.91 5.72
C ARG A 52 2.13 17.03 6.60
N ARG A 53 1.12 16.72 7.42
CA ARG A 53 0.42 17.71 8.30
C ARG A 53 1.18 17.98 9.60
N SER A 54 1.89 16.97 10.09
CA SER A 54 2.76 17.00 11.28
C SER A 54 3.86 15.94 11.12
N GLU A 55 4.76 15.83 12.09
CA GLU A 55 5.80 14.78 12.07
C GLU A 55 5.22 13.36 12.02
N ASP A 56 4.05 13.16 12.63
CA ASP A 56 3.39 11.87 12.84
C ASP A 56 2.14 11.64 11.98
N THR A 57 1.77 12.58 11.10
CA THR A 57 0.56 12.49 10.27
C THR A 57 0.88 12.73 8.79
N LEU A 58 0.56 11.74 7.96
CA LEU A 58 0.72 11.76 6.51
C LEU A 58 -0.65 11.55 5.86
N ILE A 59 -0.98 12.36 4.87
CA ILE A 59 -2.20 12.24 4.08
C ILE A 59 -1.82 11.99 2.62
N ILE A 60 -2.41 10.97 2.00
CA ILE A 60 -2.32 10.70 0.57
C ILE A 60 -3.72 10.77 -0.01
N THR A 61 -3.91 11.62 -1.02
CA THR A 61 -5.16 11.67 -1.79
C THR A 61 -4.98 10.87 -3.07
N LEU A 62 -5.91 9.97 -3.36
CA LEU A 62 -5.89 9.09 -4.51
C LEU A 62 -7.10 9.32 -5.41
N ASP A 63 -6.85 9.33 -6.73
CA ASP A 63 -7.86 9.13 -7.76
C ASP A 63 -7.97 7.62 -8.02
N CYS A 64 -9.14 7.07 -7.73
CA CYS A 64 -9.45 5.64 -7.81
C CYS A 64 -10.41 5.32 -8.98
N SER A 65 -10.74 6.30 -9.83
CA SER A 65 -11.69 6.14 -10.94
C SER A 65 -11.26 5.11 -11.99
N GLY A 66 -9.96 4.78 -12.05
CA GLY A 66 -9.40 3.73 -12.91
C GLY A 66 -9.37 2.33 -12.28
N THR A 67 -9.78 2.20 -11.01
CA THR A 67 -9.69 0.94 -10.25
C THR A 67 -10.98 0.13 -10.31
N PHE A 68 -10.97 -1.07 -9.71
CA PHE A 68 -12.16 -1.89 -9.50
C PHE A 68 -12.94 -1.51 -8.22
N SER A 69 -12.61 -0.38 -7.59
CA SER A 69 -13.25 0.07 -6.36
C SER A 69 -14.65 0.65 -6.60
N GLU A 70 -15.51 0.58 -5.59
CA GLU A 70 -16.85 1.21 -5.58
C GLU A 70 -16.79 2.75 -5.32
N PHE A 71 -15.60 3.36 -5.39
CA PHE A 71 -15.38 4.77 -5.12
C PHE A 71 -14.32 5.34 -6.08
N ASP A 72 -14.51 6.60 -6.48
CA ASP A 72 -13.62 7.28 -7.43
C ASP A 72 -12.49 8.03 -6.72
N LYS A 73 -12.62 8.32 -5.42
CA LYS A 73 -11.65 9.10 -4.66
C LYS A 73 -11.51 8.58 -3.25
N LEU A 74 -10.28 8.58 -2.77
CA LEU A 74 -9.94 8.13 -1.44
C LEU A 74 -8.89 9.06 -0.83
N GLN A 75 -9.14 9.52 0.39
CA GLN A 75 -8.13 10.11 1.25
C GLN A 75 -7.67 9.04 2.25
N VAL A 76 -6.36 8.80 2.27
CA VAL A 76 -5.69 7.86 3.17
C VAL A 76 -4.87 8.68 4.17
N THR A 77 -5.30 8.69 5.43
CA THR A 77 -4.63 9.44 6.49
C THR A 77 -3.93 8.47 7.45
N PHE A 78 -2.60 8.43 7.41
CA PHE A 78 -1.78 7.65 8.32
C PHE A 78 -1.51 8.44 9.59
N THR A 79 -1.67 7.80 10.74
CA THR A 79 -1.45 8.39 12.07
C THR A 79 -0.36 7.64 12.84
N GLY A 80 0.37 8.34 13.71
CA GLY A 80 1.49 7.74 14.43
C GLY A 80 2.62 7.31 13.48
N VAL A 81 2.86 8.08 12.40
CA VAL A 81 3.89 7.78 11.41
C VAL A 81 5.28 7.86 12.05
N THR A 82 6.01 6.75 12.02
CA THR A 82 7.39 6.67 12.54
C THR A 82 8.44 6.61 11.43
N LYS A 83 8.05 6.15 10.25
CA LYS A 83 8.90 6.08 9.05
C LYS A 83 8.06 6.34 7.82
N CYS A 84 8.61 7.13 6.90
CA CYS A 84 7.99 7.37 5.60
C CYS A 84 9.08 7.72 4.59
N SER A 85 9.13 6.98 3.48
CA SER A 85 10.08 7.25 2.39
C SER A 85 9.43 7.87 1.16
N ILE A 86 8.15 8.26 1.24
CA ILE A 86 7.46 8.88 0.11
C ILE A 86 8.03 10.30 -0.13
N PRO A 87 8.36 10.66 -1.38
CA PRO A 87 8.71 12.04 -1.72
C PRO A 87 7.52 12.99 -1.61
N GLU A 88 7.76 14.28 -1.38
CA GLU A 88 6.70 15.31 -1.36
C GLU A 88 6.10 15.55 -2.76
N ASN A 89 6.92 15.49 -3.80
CA ASN A 89 6.50 15.68 -5.21
C ASN A 89 6.24 14.34 -5.89
N PHE A 90 5.21 13.63 -5.43
CA PHE A 90 4.87 12.28 -5.89
C PHE A 90 3.51 12.18 -6.59
N GLU A 91 2.94 13.33 -6.97
CA GLU A 91 1.71 13.39 -7.75
C GLU A 91 1.89 12.72 -9.12
N GLY A 92 0.86 12.00 -9.56
CA GLY A 92 0.78 11.32 -10.85
C GLY A 92 1.30 9.88 -10.83
N ALA A 93 1.97 9.45 -9.76
CA ALA A 93 2.43 8.08 -9.60
C ALA A 93 1.25 7.11 -9.43
N TRP A 94 1.29 5.99 -10.13
CA TRP A 94 0.31 4.91 -10.05
C TRP A 94 0.73 3.91 -8.99
N TRP A 95 -0.24 3.52 -8.17
CA TRP A 95 -0.10 2.47 -7.18
C TRP A 95 -0.15 1.11 -7.88
N LEU A 96 0.99 0.41 -7.94
CA LEU A 96 1.11 -0.86 -8.66
C LEU A 96 0.78 -2.04 -7.75
N CYS A 97 1.43 -2.13 -6.60
CA CYS A 97 1.14 -3.17 -5.63
C CYS A 97 1.52 -2.70 -4.23
N HIS A 98 1.03 -3.41 -3.23
CA HIS A 98 1.44 -3.17 -1.86
C HIS A 98 1.49 -4.45 -1.04
N GLU A 99 2.27 -4.40 0.02
CA GLU A 99 2.41 -5.45 1.02
C GLU A 99 2.23 -4.83 2.41
N ILE A 100 1.60 -5.58 3.32
CA ILE A 100 1.43 -5.17 4.72
C ILE A 100 2.08 -6.19 5.64
N ASP A 101 2.83 -5.70 6.63
CA ASP A 101 3.34 -6.50 7.74
C ASP A 101 3.09 -5.83 9.11
N LEU A 102 3.24 -6.59 10.18
CA LEU A 102 3.19 -6.08 11.55
C LEU A 102 4.46 -5.30 11.89
N ALA A 103 4.27 -4.17 12.56
CA ALA A 103 5.34 -3.42 13.21
C ALA A 103 5.09 -3.36 14.72
N GLU A 104 6.12 -2.99 15.51
CA GLU A 104 6.05 -2.96 16.98
C GLU A 104 4.86 -2.12 17.50
N ASP A 105 4.64 -0.96 16.89
CA ASP A 105 3.58 0.00 17.28
C ASP A 105 2.49 0.16 16.20
N GLY A 106 2.28 -0.83 15.33
CA GLY A 106 1.26 -0.75 14.28
C GLY A 106 1.57 -1.65 13.08
N PHE A 107 1.75 -1.04 11.91
CA PHE A 107 1.99 -1.76 10.66
C PHE A 107 3.08 -1.10 9.81
N GLU A 108 3.71 -1.91 8.95
CA GLU A 108 4.51 -1.45 7.84
C GLU A 108 3.74 -1.68 6.54
N LEU A 109 3.69 -0.66 5.70
CA LEU A 109 3.14 -0.70 4.35
C LEU A 109 4.28 -0.46 3.36
N GLY A 110 4.57 -1.47 2.55
CA GLY A 110 5.41 -1.36 1.36
C GLY A 110 4.51 -1.11 0.15
N VAL A 111 4.82 -0.10 -0.66
CA VAL A 111 4.06 0.23 -1.88
C VAL A 111 5.02 0.41 -3.04
N LEU A 112 4.78 -0.30 -4.14
CA LEU A 112 5.49 -0.09 -5.40
C LEU A 112 4.70 0.88 -6.28
N PHE A 113 5.39 1.91 -6.78
CA PHE A 113 4.84 2.89 -7.70
C PHE A 113 5.53 2.85 -9.06
N ASP A 114 4.86 3.36 -10.12
CA ASP A 114 5.35 3.29 -11.50
C ASP A 114 6.30 4.43 -11.91
N CYS A 115 6.04 5.67 -11.48
CA CYS A 115 6.73 6.87 -11.95
C CYS A 115 6.86 7.92 -10.82
N PRO A 116 8.05 8.04 -10.19
CA PRO A 116 9.25 7.24 -10.43
C PRO A 116 9.06 5.78 -9.99
N PHE A 117 9.62 4.83 -10.74
CA PHE A 117 9.58 3.41 -10.41
C PHE A 117 10.35 3.14 -9.12
N ARG A 118 9.64 3.07 -8.00
CA ARG A 118 10.25 2.99 -6.67
C ARG A 118 9.27 2.39 -5.67
N GLU A 119 9.85 1.60 -4.78
CA GLU A 119 9.20 1.14 -3.56
C GLU A 119 9.27 2.21 -2.46
N VAL A 120 8.16 2.41 -1.79
CA VAL A 120 7.98 3.33 -0.67
C VAL A 120 7.55 2.54 0.56
N THR A 121 8.16 2.84 1.70
CA THR A 121 7.79 2.26 3.00
C THR A 121 7.13 3.33 3.87
N ILE A 122 6.01 2.99 4.48
CA ILE A 122 5.32 3.78 5.50
C ILE A 122 5.13 2.90 6.74
N CYS A 123 5.67 3.29 7.88
CA CYS A 123 5.34 2.68 9.17
C CYS A 123 4.47 3.64 9.96
N ALA A 124 3.31 3.16 10.41
CA ALA A 124 2.30 3.96 11.09
C ALA A 124 1.57 3.12 12.14
N ALA A 125 0.95 3.80 13.11
CA ALA A 125 0.14 3.15 14.13
C ALA A 125 -1.21 2.69 13.60
N ASP A 126 -1.86 3.54 12.78
CA ASP A 126 -3.14 3.24 12.15
C ASP A 126 -3.31 4.07 10.87
N VAL A 127 -4.40 3.80 10.15
CA VAL A 127 -4.82 4.52 8.95
C VAL A 127 -6.32 4.84 9.03
N LEU A 128 -6.71 6.00 8.51
CA LEU A 128 -8.10 6.37 8.28
C LEU A 128 -8.37 6.44 6.78
N LEU A 129 -9.50 5.89 6.36
CA LEU A 129 -9.90 5.77 4.96
C LEU A 129 -11.20 6.56 4.73
N GLU A 130 -11.12 7.66 3.99
CA GLU A 130 -12.24 8.54 3.71
C GLU A 130 -12.56 8.56 2.22
N LYS A 131 -13.73 8.02 1.84
CA LYS A 131 -14.24 8.05 0.47
C LYS A 131 -14.87 9.42 0.19
N MET A 132 -14.62 9.99 -0.99
CA MET A 132 -15.08 11.35 -1.35
C MET A 132 -15.96 11.37 -2.60
#